data_AF-A0A958C669-F1
#
_entry.id   AF-A0A958C669-F1
#
_cell.length_a   1.000
_cell.length_b   1.000
_cell.length_c   1.000
_cell.angle_alpha   90.00
_cell.angle_beta   90.00
_cell.angle_gamma   90.00
#
_symmetry.space_group_name_H-M   'P 1'
#
loop_
_entity.id
_entity.type
_entity.pdbx_description
1 polymer ?
#
loop_
_entity_poly.entity_id
_entity_poly.type
_entity_poly.pdbx_seq_one_letter_code
_entity_poly.pdbx_strand_id
1 'polypeptide(L)'
;MVNLRTNLRQRLRAPSAFPSFPSLPSSLRTNEASEPTLSPGLHTYRIDLYGGQRRVHLRVDPDGSGVLFRDVTDVIHLNATAAGIAYLALEGLSQERARRQMQRTYGKSAQLDADLASIYELVAAMTDPGYDCPTCALPELPRADLFSTPVHAPYKVDLAITYGCNNECPHCYNEPTHYPMASLSKEHWF
;
A
#
# COMPACT_ATOMS: atom_id res chain seq x y z
N MET A 1 38.95 30.80 -30.79
CA MET A 1 40.22 30.06 -30.92
C MET A 1 39.96 28.68 -30.32
N VAL A 2 40.07 27.53 -30.97
CA VAL A 2 40.83 27.08 -32.14
C VAL A 2 39.95 26.19 -33.02
N ASN A 3 40.23 26.25 -34.30
CA ASN A 3 39.59 25.60 -35.43
C ASN A 3 40.49 24.42 -35.84
N LEU A 4 39.96 23.23 -36.11
CA LEU A 4 40.67 22.20 -36.89
C LEU A 4 39.68 21.44 -37.77
N ARG A 5 39.66 21.86 -39.03
CA ARG A 5 39.12 21.12 -40.17
C ARG A 5 40.06 19.96 -40.50
N THR A 6 39.51 18.78 -40.76
CA THR A 6 40.07 17.90 -41.79
C THR A 6 38.97 17.07 -42.46
N ASN A 7 38.86 17.22 -43.78
CA ASN A 7 38.01 16.44 -44.66
C ASN A 7 38.65 15.07 -44.92
N LEU A 8 37.83 14.03 -45.06
CA LEU A 8 38.09 12.93 -46.00
C LEU A 8 36.77 12.29 -46.43
N ARG A 9 36.39 12.58 -47.67
CA ARG A 9 35.35 11.87 -48.42
C ARG A 9 35.92 10.51 -48.83
N GLN A 10 35.27 9.42 -48.46
CA GLN A 10 35.31 8.18 -49.24
C GLN A 10 33.90 7.60 -49.34
N ARG A 11 33.47 7.39 -50.59
CA ARG A 11 32.24 6.68 -50.97
C ARG A 11 32.43 5.19 -50.71
N LEU A 12 31.55 4.57 -49.94
CA LEU A 12 31.38 3.12 -49.95
C LEU A 12 29.90 2.74 -49.91
N ARG A 13 29.60 1.69 -50.65
CA ARG A 13 28.31 1.24 -51.18
C ARG A 13 27.34 0.76 -50.09
N ALA A 14 26.04 0.95 -50.33
CA ALA A 14 24.98 0.27 -49.59
C ALA A 14 25.05 -1.25 -49.82
N PRO A 15 24.98 -2.08 -48.77
CA PRO A 15 24.61 -3.47 -48.91
C PRO A 15 23.11 -3.66 -48.70
N SER A 16 22.63 -4.64 -49.46
CA SER A 16 21.29 -5.14 -49.68
C SER A 16 20.58 -5.75 -48.47
N ALA A 17 19.25 -5.69 -48.54
CA ALA A 17 18.26 -6.65 -48.04
C ALA A 17 18.32 -7.04 -46.55
N PHE A 18 17.41 -6.43 -45.77
CA PHE A 18 16.95 -6.99 -44.50
C PHE A 18 16.29 -8.35 -44.73
N PRO A 19 16.63 -9.41 -43.98
CA PRO A 19 15.84 -10.62 -44.00
C PRO A 19 14.49 -10.36 -43.31
N SER A 20 13.43 -10.77 -43.98
CA SER A 20 12.05 -10.77 -43.50
C SER A 20 11.91 -11.68 -42.27
N PHE A 21 11.49 -11.10 -41.15
CA PHE A 21 11.10 -11.88 -39.97
C PHE A 21 9.84 -12.69 -40.29
N PRO A 22 9.82 -14.01 -40.04
CA PRO A 22 8.58 -14.77 -40.13
C PRO A 22 7.61 -14.27 -39.05
N SER A 23 6.39 -13.93 -39.48
CA SER A 23 5.28 -13.59 -38.59
C SER A 23 5.00 -14.75 -37.63
N LEU A 24 5.14 -14.50 -36.33
CA LEU A 24 4.80 -15.46 -35.29
C LEU A 24 3.28 -15.78 -35.32
N PRO A 25 2.89 -17.06 -35.22
CA PRO A 25 1.48 -17.44 -35.20
C PRO A 25 0.77 -16.92 -33.94
N SER A 26 -0.46 -16.46 -34.15
CA SER A 26 -1.40 -15.81 -33.21
C SER A 26 -1.93 -16.74 -32.10
N SER A 27 -1.07 -17.47 -31.40
CA SER A 27 -1.50 -18.34 -30.30
C SER A 27 -0.44 -18.47 -29.21
N LEU A 28 -0.10 -17.34 -28.60
CA LEU A 28 0.37 -17.31 -27.23
C LEU A 28 -0.64 -16.47 -26.45
N ARG A 29 -1.73 -17.13 -26.01
CA ARG A 29 -2.43 -16.67 -24.81
C ARG A 29 -1.41 -16.85 -23.68
N THR A 30 -0.63 -15.81 -23.42
CA THR A 30 0.01 -15.67 -22.12
C THR A 30 -1.12 -15.81 -21.10
N ASN A 31 -1.01 -16.78 -20.19
CA ASN A 31 -1.82 -16.81 -18.98
C ASN A 31 -1.59 -15.47 -18.28
N GLU A 32 -2.44 -14.48 -18.54
CA GLU A 32 -2.59 -13.34 -17.65
C GLU A 32 -3.11 -13.93 -16.35
N ALA A 33 -2.23 -14.08 -15.37
CA ALA A 33 -2.64 -14.31 -14.00
C ALA A 33 -3.72 -13.26 -13.67
N SER A 34 -4.88 -13.73 -13.19
CA SER A 34 -5.99 -12.85 -12.82
C SER A 34 -5.45 -11.74 -11.92
N GLU A 35 -5.74 -10.48 -12.27
CA GLU A 35 -5.31 -9.35 -11.46
C GLU A 35 -5.98 -9.41 -10.07
N PRO A 36 -5.26 -9.01 -9.00
CA PRO A 36 -5.78 -9.12 -7.64
C PRO A 36 -7.01 -8.23 -7.48
N THR A 37 -8.04 -8.74 -6.82
CA THR A 37 -9.32 -8.04 -6.65
C THR A 37 -9.49 -7.64 -5.19
N LEU A 38 -9.80 -6.36 -4.96
CA LEU A 38 -10.02 -5.85 -3.61
C LEU A 38 -11.33 -6.40 -3.03
N SER A 39 -11.25 -7.02 -1.87
CA SER A 39 -12.41 -7.45 -1.08
C SER A 39 -12.49 -6.69 0.24
N PRO A 40 -13.70 -6.50 0.82
CA PRO A 40 -13.83 -6.01 2.19
C PRO A 40 -13.06 -6.89 3.18
N GLY A 41 -12.58 -6.28 4.27
CA GLY A 41 -11.81 -6.96 5.32
C GLY A 41 -10.44 -6.33 5.59
N LEU A 42 -9.63 -7.03 6.39
CA LEU A 42 -8.30 -6.60 6.79
C LEU A 42 -7.22 -7.28 5.94
N HIS A 43 -6.50 -6.50 5.13
CA HIS A 43 -5.35 -6.93 4.36
C HIS A 43 -4.07 -6.53 5.10
N THR A 44 -3.16 -7.47 5.34
CA THR A 44 -1.95 -7.24 6.15
C THR A 44 -0.70 -7.52 5.35
N TYR A 45 0.18 -6.52 5.28
CA TYR A 45 1.44 -6.55 4.56
C TYR A 45 2.60 -6.47 5.56
N ARG A 46 3.60 -7.34 5.34
CA ARG A 46 4.81 -7.42 6.15
C ARG A 46 5.98 -6.91 5.32
N ILE A 47 6.67 -5.91 5.86
CA ILE A 47 7.79 -5.25 5.17
C ILE A 47 9.03 -5.49 6.00
N ASP A 48 10.00 -6.18 5.41
CA ASP A 48 11.26 -6.50 6.10
C ASP A 48 12.18 -5.27 6.11
N LEU A 49 12.70 -4.96 7.28
CA LEU A 49 13.58 -3.82 7.54
C LEU A 49 14.95 -4.29 8.04
N TYR A 50 15.96 -3.43 7.94
CA TYR A 50 17.23 -3.69 8.61
C TYR A 50 17.04 -3.65 10.14
N GLY A 51 16.99 -4.82 10.78
CA GLY A 51 16.82 -4.95 12.22
C GLY A 51 15.38 -5.13 12.71
N GLY A 52 14.40 -5.37 11.82
CA GLY A 52 13.03 -5.61 12.23
C GLY A 52 12.06 -5.84 11.08
N GLN A 53 10.76 -5.76 11.39
CA GLN A 53 9.68 -5.84 10.42
C GLN A 53 8.64 -4.76 10.74
N ARG A 54 8.14 -4.11 9.69
CA ARG A 54 7.02 -3.18 9.76
C ARG A 54 5.76 -3.85 9.25
N ARG A 55 4.62 -3.48 9.84
CA ARG A 55 3.31 -3.94 9.38
C ARG A 55 2.51 -2.78 8.82
N VAL A 56 2.02 -2.98 7.60
CA VAL A 56 1.05 -2.10 6.98
C VAL A 56 -0.26 -2.86 6.86
N HIS A 57 -1.36 -2.24 7.28
CA HIS A 57 -2.68 -2.84 7.22
C HIS A 57 -3.60 -1.98 6.35
N LEU A 58 -4.28 -2.57 5.38
CA LEU A 58 -5.36 -1.92 4.65
C LEU A 58 -6.66 -2.58 5.09
N ARG A 59 -7.48 -1.86 5.86
CA ARG A 59 -8.85 -2.29 6.17
C ARG A 59 -9.79 -1.70 5.13
N VAL A 60 -10.62 -2.54 4.52
CA VAL A 60 -11.63 -2.12 3.54
C VAL A 60 -13.01 -2.39 4.10
N ASP A 61 -13.83 -1.35 4.15
CA ASP A 61 -15.21 -1.40 4.62
C ASP A 61 -16.14 -1.91 3.50
N PRO A 62 -17.37 -2.36 3.82
CA PRO A 62 -18.28 -2.95 2.83
C PRO A 62 -18.66 -2.02 1.67
N ASP A 63 -18.57 -0.70 1.85
CA ASP A 63 -18.82 0.31 0.81
C ASP A 63 -17.61 0.54 -0.12
N GLY A 64 -16.50 -0.17 0.14
CA GLY A 64 -15.26 -0.08 -0.61
C GLY A 64 -14.30 0.99 -0.10
N SER A 65 -14.74 1.89 0.79
CA SER A 65 -13.82 2.82 1.47
C SER A 65 -12.81 2.06 2.32
N GLY A 66 -11.69 2.69 2.64
CA GLY A 66 -10.62 2.01 3.32
C GLY A 66 -9.86 2.87 4.31
N VAL A 67 -9.13 2.20 5.19
CA VAL A 67 -8.21 2.82 6.14
C VAL A 67 -6.88 2.10 6.06
N LEU A 68 -5.82 2.86 5.77
CA LEU A 68 -4.45 2.37 5.70
C LEU A 68 -3.71 2.72 7.00
N PHE A 69 -3.18 1.70 7.66
CA PHE A 69 -2.41 1.80 8.89
C PHE A 69 -0.95 1.47 8.63
N ARG A 70 -0.05 2.23 9.25
CA ARG A 70 1.36 1.86 9.41
C ARG A 70 1.66 1.73 10.90
N ASP A 71 2.10 0.54 11.30
CA ASP A 71 2.44 0.17 12.68
C ASP A 71 1.34 0.53 13.72
N VAL A 72 0.09 0.69 13.27
CA VAL A 72 -1.08 1.11 14.07
C VAL A 72 -0.85 2.49 14.75
N THR A 73 0.05 3.31 14.22
CA THR A 73 0.35 4.68 14.72
C THR A 73 -0.04 5.75 13.71
N ASP A 74 0.20 5.51 12.42
CA ASP A 74 -0.21 6.41 11.34
C ASP A 74 -1.45 5.85 10.65
N VAL A 75 -2.43 6.72 10.37
CA VAL A 75 -3.73 6.35 9.80
C VAL A 75 -4.08 7.27 8.62
N ILE A 76 -4.42 6.67 7.48
CA ILE A 76 -4.93 7.37 6.30
C ILE A 76 -6.30 6.85 5.93
N HIS A 77 -7.29 7.73 5.82
CA HIS A 77 -8.61 7.42 5.30
C HIS A 77 -8.61 7.51 3.77
N LEU A 78 -9.21 6.52 3.13
CA LEU A 78 -9.25 6.37 1.68
C LEU A 78 -10.72 6.23 1.25
N ASN A 79 -11.10 6.95 0.19
CA ASN A 79 -12.34 6.65 -0.51
C ASN A 79 -12.20 5.33 -1.31
N ALA A 80 -13.28 4.84 -1.91
CA ALA A 80 -13.28 3.55 -2.61
C ALA A 80 -12.25 3.45 -3.76
N THR A 81 -12.09 4.52 -4.55
CA THR A 81 -11.10 4.56 -5.63
C THR A 81 -9.68 4.51 -5.09
N ALA A 82 -9.38 5.33 -4.08
CA ALA A 82 -8.06 5.40 -3.45
C ALA A 82 -7.69 4.10 -2.72
N ALA A 83 -8.66 3.45 -2.06
CA ALA A 83 -8.48 2.13 -1.46
C ALA A 83 -8.13 1.07 -2.52
N GLY A 84 -8.82 1.11 -3.66
CA GLY A 84 -8.51 0.28 -4.83
C GLY A 84 -7.09 0.49 -5.33
N ILE A 85 -6.68 1.75 -5.54
CA ILE A 85 -5.32 2.06 -6.00
C ILE A 85 -4.27 1.62 -4.98
N ALA A 86 -4.49 1.93 -3.69
CA ALA A 86 -3.57 1.58 -2.63
C ALA A 86 -3.38 0.07 -2.52
N TYR A 87 -4.47 -0.70 -2.64
CA TYR A 87 -4.42 -2.16 -2.69
C TYR A 87 -3.54 -2.64 -3.85
N LEU A 88 -3.77 -2.18 -5.08
CA LEU A 88 -2.98 -2.60 -6.23
C LEU A 88 -1.50 -2.22 -6.12
N ALA A 89 -1.20 -1.07 -5.51
CA ALA A 89 0.17 -0.65 -5.21
C ALA A 89 0.83 -1.58 -4.18
N LEU A 90 0.12 -1.96 -3.11
CA LEU A 90 0.59 -2.90 -2.08
C LEU A 90 0.77 -4.33 -2.63
N GLU A 91 -0.04 -4.73 -3.61
CA GLU A 91 0.13 -5.98 -4.36
C GLU A 91 1.28 -5.93 -5.39
N GLY A 92 1.98 -4.79 -5.51
CA GLY A 92 3.16 -4.63 -6.35
C GLY A 92 2.86 -4.46 -7.84
N LEU A 93 1.64 -4.07 -8.22
CA LEU A 93 1.33 -3.80 -9.62
C LEU A 93 1.98 -2.50 -10.08
N SER A 94 2.45 -2.45 -11.33
CA SER A 94 2.89 -1.19 -11.95
C SER A 94 1.71 -0.25 -12.15
N GLN A 95 1.97 1.07 -12.18
CA GLN A 95 0.92 2.07 -12.39
C GLN A 95 0.15 1.84 -13.71
N GLU A 96 0.79 1.36 -14.77
CA GLU A 96 0.11 1.07 -16.05
C GLU A 96 -0.87 -0.09 -15.93
N ARG A 97 -0.52 -1.13 -15.15
CA ARG A 97 -1.40 -2.27 -14.89
C ARG A 97 -2.56 -1.84 -14.00
N ALA A 98 -2.27 -1.16 -12.90
CA ALA A 98 -3.28 -0.62 -12.01
C ALA A 98 -4.24 0.31 -12.76
N ARG A 99 -3.74 1.19 -13.63
CA ARG A 99 -4.57 2.06 -14.47
C ARG A 99 -5.54 1.26 -15.34
N ARG A 100 -5.06 0.22 -16.04
CA ARG A 100 -5.93 -0.62 -16.87
C ARG A 100 -7.02 -1.30 -16.05
N GLN A 101 -6.67 -1.81 -14.87
CA GLN A 101 -7.63 -2.44 -13.98
C GLN A 101 -8.65 -1.45 -13.44
N MET A 102 -8.21 -0.31 -12.92
CA MET A 102 -9.07 0.76 -12.40
C MET A 102 -10.01 1.31 -13.47
N GLN A 103 -9.56 1.43 -14.72
CA GLN A 103 -10.42 1.82 -15.85
C GLN A 103 -11.51 0.80 -16.17
N ARG A 104 -11.26 -0.49 -15.95
CA ARG A 104 -12.29 -1.54 -16.13
C ARG A 104 -13.32 -1.49 -15.00
N THR A 105 -12.87 -1.24 -13.77
CA THR A 105 -13.73 -1.25 -12.57
C THR A 105 -14.57 0.02 -12.44
N TYR A 106 -13.95 1.19 -12.63
CA TYR A 106 -14.58 2.50 -12.35
C TYR A 106 -14.78 3.37 -13.59
N GLY A 107 -14.32 2.91 -14.76
CA GLY A 107 -14.36 3.68 -16.00
C GLY A 107 -13.17 4.63 -16.18
N LYS A 108 -13.15 5.34 -17.30
CA LYS A 108 -12.10 6.32 -17.61
C LYS A 108 -12.40 7.64 -16.89
N SER A 109 -11.40 8.19 -16.22
CA SER A 109 -11.44 9.52 -15.62
C SER A 109 -10.19 10.30 -16.04
N ALA A 110 -10.33 11.61 -16.25
CA ALA A 110 -9.19 12.50 -16.48
C ALA A 110 -8.29 12.62 -15.25
N GLN A 111 -8.83 12.35 -14.07
CA GLN A 111 -8.13 12.47 -12.78
C GLN A 111 -7.35 11.18 -12.41
N LEU A 112 -7.65 10.05 -13.06
CA LEU A 112 -7.12 8.74 -12.66
C LEU A 112 -5.60 8.66 -12.65
N ASP A 113 -4.93 9.29 -13.63
CA ASP A 113 -3.46 9.26 -13.71
C ASP A 113 -2.82 10.06 -12.57
N ALA A 114 -3.43 11.18 -12.17
CA ALA A 114 -2.99 11.96 -11.01
C ALA A 114 -3.27 11.23 -9.70
N ASP A 115 -4.46 10.62 -9.55
CA ASP A 115 -4.80 9.81 -8.37
C ASP A 115 -3.86 8.61 -8.22
N LEU A 116 -3.51 7.95 -9.33
CA LEU A 116 -2.52 6.87 -9.33
C LEU A 116 -1.17 7.36 -8.84
N ALA A 117 -0.65 8.47 -9.39
CA ALA A 117 0.63 9.01 -8.98
C ALA A 117 0.65 9.34 -7.48
N SER A 118 -0.34 10.10 -6.99
CA SER A 118 -0.40 10.52 -5.59
C SER A 118 -0.59 9.36 -4.62
N ILE A 119 -1.44 8.38 -4.94
CA ILE A 119 -1.66 7.24 -4.05
C ILE A 119 -0.48 6.25 -4.07
N TYR A 120 0.21 6.09 -5.20
CA TYR A 120 1.44 5.29 -5.24
C TYR A 120 2.55 5.93 -4.41
N GLU A 121 2.70 7.25 -4.46
CA GLU A 121 3.65 7.98 -3.62
C GLU A 121 3.30 7.85 -2.13
N LEU A 122 2.01 7.99 -1.78
CA LEU A 122 1.51 7.74 -0.43
C LEU A 122 1.85 6.33 0.05
N VAL A 123 1.57 5.29 -0.76
CA VAL A 123 1.89 3.91 -0.40
C VAL A 123 3.39 3.71 -0.27
N ALA A 124 4.20 4.29 -1.16
CA ALA A 124 5.65 4.26 -1.03
C ALA A 124 6.11 4.87 0.29
N ALA A 125 5.59 6.04 0.69
CA ALA A 125 5.91 6.66 1.98
C ALA A 125 5.45 5.81 3.18
N MET A 126 4.28 5.19 3.10
CA MET A 126 3.74 4.33 4.18
C MET A 126 4.50 3.00 4.31
N THR A 127 5.15 2.55 3.23
CA THR A 127 5.92 1.30 3.18
C THR A 127 7.43 1.53 3.29
N ASP A 128 7.89 2.77 3.15
CA ASP A 128 9.31 3.16 3.20
C ASP A 128 9.98 2.65 4.48
N PRO A 129 11.18 2.06 4.43
CA PRO A 129 11.84 1.50 5.60
C PRO A 129 12.34 2.53 6.64
N GLY A 130 12.29 3.82 6.32
CA GLY A 130 12.70 4.91 7.21
C GLY A 130 11.85 5.03 8.47
N TYR A 131 12.40 5.79 9.42
CA TYR A 131 11.74 6.15 10.70
C TYR A 131 11.03 7.51 10.62
N ASP A 132 11.12 8.18 9.48
CA ASP A 132 10.46 9.46 9.28
C ASP A 132 8.94 9.29 9.37
N CYS A 133 8.28 10.36 9.83
CA CYS A 133 6.84 10.44 9.91
C CYS A 133 6.28 10.58 8.48
N PRO A 134 5.63 9.54 7.91
CA PRO A 134 5.20 9.57 6.51
C PRO A 134 4.10 10.61 6.31
N THR A 135 3.24 10.80 7.32
CA THR A 135 2.17 11.80 7.30
C THR A 135 2.69 13.24 7.40
N CYS A 136 3.88 13.45 7.98
CA CYS A 136 4.47 14.77 8.14
C CYS A 136 5.04 15.31 6.81
N ALA A 137 5.46 14.42 5.91
CA ALA A 137 5.94 14.76 4.58
C ALA A 137 4.82 14.89 3.53
N LEU A 138 3.56 14.69 3.92
CA LEU A 138 2.38 14.76 3.06
C LEU A 138 1.48 15.95 3.46
N PRO A 139 1.97 17.20 3.36
CA PRO A 139 1.28 18.39 3.89
C PRO A 139 -0.05 18.70 3.20
N GLU A 140 -0.26 18.18 1.98
CA GLU A 140 -1.46 18.45 1.18
C GLU A 140 -2.64 17.53 1.50
N LEU A 141 -2.45 16.51 2.34
CA LEU A 141 -3.56 15.63 2.73
C LEU A 141 -4.49 16.35 3.72
N PRO A 142 -5.79 16.48 3.40
CA PRO A 142 -6.77 17.04 4.32
C PRO A 142 -6.82 16.18 5.59
N ARG A 143 -6.75 16.83 6.76
CA ARG A 143 -7.02 16.15 8.02
C ARG A 143 -8.53 16.03 8.18
N ALA A 144 -8.99 14.81 8.42
CA ALA A 144 -10.38 14.57 8.78
C ALA A 144 -10.64 15.18 10.17
N ASP A 145 -11.84 15.76 10.35
CA ASP A 145 -12.26 16.23 11.66
C ASP A 145 -12.42 15.05 12.63
N LEU A 146 -12.17 15.31 13.92
CA LEU A 146 -12.36 14.30 14.96
C LEU A 146 -13.81 13.80 14.94
N PHE A 147 -13.98 12.46 14.91
CA PHE A 147 -15.28 11.79 14.89
C PHE A 147 -16.17 12.08 13.66
N SER A 148 -15.58 12.57 12.55
CA SER A 148 -16.31 12.83 11.30
C SER A 148 -16.68 11.57 10.51
N THR A 149 -15.97 10.46 10.75
CA THR A 149 -16.20 9.19 10.05
C THR A 149 -16.78 8.17 11.03
N PRO A 150 -17.89 7.50 10.71
CA PRO A 150 -18.41 6.40 11.50
C PRO A 150 -17.35 5.30 11.67
N VAL A 151 -17.13 4.84 12.90
CA VAL A 151 -16.17 3.76 13.18
C VAL A 151 -16.95 2.45 13.36
N HIS A 152 -16.83 1.55 12.39
CA HIS A 152 -17.50 0.24 12.44
C HIS A 152 -16.75 -0.80 13.30
N ALA A 153 -15.45 -0.61 13.50
CA ALA A 153 -14.61 -1.42 14.37
C ALA A 153 -13.44 -0.58 14.90
N PRO A 154 -12.97 -0.80 16.15
CA PRO A 154 -11.89 -0.03 16.75
C PRO A 154 -10.62 -0.09 15.91
N TYR A 155 -9.86 1.01 15.89
CA TYR A 155 -8.57 1.11 15.19
C TYR A 155 -7.43 0.46 15.98
N LYS A 156 -7.50 0.55 17.30
CA LYS A 156 -6.58 -0.07 18.26
C LYS A 156 -7.36 -0.54 19.46
N VAL A 157 -7.00 -1.70 20.00
CA VAL A 157 -7.54 -2.24 21.25
C VAL A 157 -6.36 -2.69 22.11
N ASP A 158 -6.37 -2.31 23.38
CA ASP A 158 -5.49 -2.88 24.39
C ASP A 158 -6.28 -3.97 25.14
N LEU A 159 -5.82 -5.22 25.05
CA LEU A 159 -6.50 -6.36 25.66
C LEU A 159 -5.80 -6.75 26.96
N ALA A 160 -6.52 -6.68 28.08
CA ALA A 160 -6.05 -7.23 29.35
C ALA A 160 -6.15 -8.77 29.32
N ILE A 161 -5.02 -9.43 29.09
CA ILE A 161 -4.95 -10.90 29.09
C ILE A 161 -5.25 -11.47 30.48
N THR A 162 -4.75 -10.81 31.52
CA THR A 162 -4.99 -11.16 32.92
C THR A 162 -4.93 -9.91 33.78
N TYR A 163 -5.73 -9.89 34.83
CA TYR A 163 -5.62 -8.92 35.92
C TYR A 163 -4.88 -9.50 37.12
N GLY A 164 -4.51 -10.78 37.08
CA GLY A 164 -3.66 -11.41 38.08
C GLY A 164 -2.26 -10.81 38.04
N CYS A 165 -1.82 -10.27 39.17
CA CYS A 165 -0.52 -9.64 39.32
C CYS A 165 0.12 -10.12 40.63
N ASN A 166 1.40 -10.49 40.58
CA ASN A 166 2.18 -10.88 41.76
C ASN A 166 2.83 -9.68 42.48
N ASN A 167 2.64 -8.48 41.94
CA ASN A 167 3.15 -7.23 42.51
C ASN A 167 2.00 -6.39 43.07
N GLU A 168 2.16 -5.92 44.31
CA GLU A 168 1.21 -5.03 45.00
C GLU A 168 1.66 -3.57 44.85
N CYS A 169 1.70 -3.09 43.60
CA CYS A 169 2.16 -1.74 43.32
C CYS A 169 1.20 -0.70 43.95
N PRO A 170 1.68 0.21 44.83
CA PRO A 170 0.82 1.19 45.51
C PRO A 170 0.20 2.23 44.56
N HIS A 171 0.68 2.29 43.31
CA HIS A 171 0.23 3.21 42.26
C HIS A 171 -0.41 2.45 41.08
N CYS A 172 -0.90 1.23 41.29
CA CYS A 172 -1.58 0.49 40.23
C CYS A 172 -2.91 1.16 39.88
N TYR A 173 -3.12 1.48 38.60
CA TYR A 173 -4.42 2.00 38.15
C TYR A 173 -5.49 0.90 38.06
N ASN A 174 -5.10 -0.38 38.10
CA ASN A 174 -6.03 -1.49 38.06
C ASN A 174 -6.71 -1.65 39.42
N GLU A 175 -8.05 -1.67 39.43
CA GLU A 175 -8.80 -1.82 40.66
C GLU A 175 -8.61 -3.23 41.25
N PRO A 176 -8.42 -3.37 42.58
CA PRO A 176 -8.29 -4.68 43.23
C PRO A 176 -9.49 -5.62 43.00
N THR A 177 -10.66 -5.04 42.71
CA THR A 177 -11.89 -5.76 42.34
C THR A 177 -11.76 -6.54 41.02
N HIS A 178 -10.81 -6.20 40.15
CA HIS A 178 -10.56 -6.90 38.89
C HIS A 178 -9.70 -8.16 39.06
N TYR A 179 -8.97 -8.33 40.17
CA TYR A 179 -8.04 -9.46 40.33
C TYR A 179 -8.71 -10.85 40.23
N PRO A 180 -9.95 -11.05 40.70
CA PRO A 180 -10.66 -12.31 40.53
C PRO A 180 -11.20 -12.55 39.11
N MET A 181 -11.13 -11.56 38.20
CA MET A 181 -11.62 -11.74 36.83
C MET A 181 -10.86 -12.85 36.12
N ALA A 182 -11.59 -13.69 35.39
CA ALA A 182 -11.01 -14.78 34.64
C ALA A 182 -10.00 -14.26 33.63
N SER A 183 -8.82 -14.87 33.61
CA SER A 183 -7.80 -14.59 32.61
C SER A 183 -8.20 -15.22 31.27
N LEU A 184 -7.81 -14.58 30.16
CA LEU A 184 -7.91 -15.22 28.85
C LEU A 184 -6.98 -16.42 28.80
N SER A 185 -7.53 -17.59 28.47
CA SER A 185 -6.73 -18.78 28.19
C SER A 185 -5.89 -18.56 26.93
N LYS A 186 -4.77 -19.28 26.80
CA LYS A 186 -3.83 -19.09 25.68
C LYS A 186 -4.49 -19.34 24.32
N GLU A 187 -5.46 -20.25 24.28
CA GLU A 187 -6.23 -20.58 23.09
C GLU A 187 -7.06 -19.40 22.59
N HIS A 188 -7.41 -18.46 23.47
CA HIS A 188 -8.18 -17.26 23.13
C HIS A 188 -7.31 -16.02 22.88
N TRP A 189 -5.99 -16.15 22.79
CA TRP A 189 -5.10 -15.01 22.51
C TRP A 189 -5.03 -14.67 21.01
N PHE A 190 -5.43 -15.60 20.13
CA PHE A 190 -5.32 -15.52 18.67
C PHE A 190 -6.66 -15.84 18.02
#